data_AF-A0A2H9QW95-F1
#
_entry.id   AF-A0A2H9QW95-F1
#
_cell.length_a   1.000
_cell.length_b   1.000
_cell.length_c   1.000
_cell.angle_alpha   90.00
_cell.angle_beta   90.00
_cell.angle_gamma   90.00
#
_symmetry.space_group_name_H-M   'P 1'
#
loop_
_entity.id
_entity.type
_entity.pdbx_description
1 polymer ?
#
loop_
_entity_poly.entity_id
_entity_poly.type
_entity_poly.pdbx_seq_one_letter_code
_entity_poly.pdbx_strand_id
1 'polypeptide(L)'
;MTFRQARYDEPLIFEMGRKNTSKPQINNIVPEKLSRKKLPDIPNLTEAEVVRHYTRLSQMNYGVDTGFYPLGSCTMKYTPKIVEEIAGFEEVNMHPYQDESTVQGSLKIMYELQEMLKEIGGVDEVTLQPAAGAHGEFTGLLIAGAYHESRNEKR
;
A
#
# COMPACT_ATOMS: atom_id res chain seq x y z
N MET A 1 -33.37 1.24 4.30
CA MET A 1 -32.82 0.33 3.28
C MET A 1 -32.00 -0.74 3.98
N THR A 2 -32.36 -2.01 3.83
CA THR A 2 -31.59 -3.12 4.41
C THR A 2 -30.56 -3.56 3.37
N PHE A 3 -29.28 -3.25 3.60
CA PHE A 3 -28.21 -3.77 2.74
C PHE A 3 -28.17 -5.29 2.87
N ARG A 4 -28.20 -6.00 1.74
CA ARG A 4 -28.07 -7.46 1.69
C ARG A 4 -26.74 -7.79 1.03
N GLN A 5 -25.77 -8.17 1.84
CA GLN A 5 -24.45 -8.59 1.39
C GLN A 5 -24.52 -9.93 0.66
N ALA A 6 -23.68 -10.13 -0.36
CA ALA A 6 -23.53 -11.45 -0.95
C ALA A 6 -22.95 -12.43 0.09
N ARG A 7 -23.29 -13.71 -0.05
CA ARG A 7 -22.73 -14.78 0.78
C ARG A 7 -22.44 -15.97 -0.12
N TYR A 8 -21.15 -16.26 -0.30
CA TYR A 8 -20.66 -17.42 -1.02
C TYR A 8 -20.08 -18.42 -0.02
N ASP A 9 -20.19 -19.71 -0.32
CA ASP A 9 -19.39 -20.76 0.32
C ASP A 9 -18.04 -20.84 -0.41
N GLU A 10 -17.25 -19.78 -0.29
CA GLU A 10 -15.98 -19.64 -1.00
C GLU A 10 -14.87 -20.30 -0.19
N PRO A 11 -14.22 -21.37 -0.69
CA PRO A 11 -13.12 -22.03 0.01
C PRO A 11 -11.89 -21.12 0.08
N LEU A 12 -10.94 -21.46 0.95
CA LEU A 12 -9.65 -20.78 0.97
C LEU A 12 -8.92 -21.00 -0.37
N ILE A 13 -8.17 -19.99 -0.82
CA ILE A 13 -7.41 -20.09 -2.08
C ILE A 13 -6.47 -21.31 -2.12
N PHE A 14 -5.98 -21.76 -0.96
CA PHE A 14 -5.14 -22.95 -0.80
C PHE A 14 -5.90 -24.28 -0.96
N GLU A 15 -7.21 -24.30 -0.72
CA GLU A 15 -8.07 -25.48 -0.89
C GLU A 15 -8.51 -25.66 -2.34
N MET A 16 -8.53 -24.56 -3.11
CA MET A 16 -8.80 -24.56 -4.56
C MET A 16 -7.55 -24.91 -5.38
N GLY A 17 -6.39 -24.49 -4.87
CA GLY A 17 -5.12 -24.56 -5.56
C GLY A 17 -4.61 -25.98 -5.74
N ARG A 18 -4.02 -26.23 -6.91
CA ARG A 18 -3.25 -27.45 -7.15
C ARG A 18 -1.81 -27.23 -6.67
N LYS A 19 -1.11 -28.28 -6.22
CA LYS A 19 0.32 -28.16 -5.93
C LYS A 19 1.07 -27.78 -7.20
N ASN A 20 1.99 -26.82 -7.06
CA ASN A 20 2.83 -26.35 -8.15
C ASN A 20 3.61 -27.51 -8.78
N THR A 21 3.34 -27.82 -10.05
CA THR A 21 3.98 -28.94 -10.78
C THR A 21 5.13 -28.48 -11.67
N SER A 22 5.25 -27.19 -11.97
CA SER A 22 6.32 -26.66 -12.82
C SER A 22 7.36 -25.91 -12.00
N LYS A 23 8.60 -26.40 -12.03
CA LYS A 23 9.76 -25.60 -11.65
C LYS A 23 10.12 -24.73 -12.86
N PRO A 24 10.31 -23.40 -12.72
CA PRO A 24 10.89 -22.62 -13.80
C PRO A 24 12.26 -23.23 -14.15
N GLN A 25 12.57 -23.34 -15.44
CA GLN A 25 13.88 -23.80 -15.88
C GLN A 25 14.91 -22.71 -15.56
N ILE A 26 15.64 -22.90 -14.47
CA ILE A 26 16.76 -22.03 -14.11
C ILE A 26 17.98 -22.57 -14.86
N ASN A 27 18.51 -21.80 -15.82
CA ASN A 27 19.66 -22.18 -16.65
C ASN A 27 21.00 -22.18 -15.87
N ASN A 28 21.07 -22.83 -14.71
CA ASN A 28 22.23 -22.87 -13.82
C ASN A 28 22.78 -21.49 -13.40
N ILE A 29 21.96 -20.43 -13.46
CA ILE A 29 22.33 -19.06 -13.09
C ILE A 29 22.60 -18.96 -11.58
N VAL A 30 21.95 -19.80 -10.78
CA VAL A 30 22.08 -19.82 -9.32
C VAL A 30 22.86 -21.06 -8.89
N PRO A 31 23.96 -20.92 -8.11
CA PRO A 31 24.67 -22.05 -7.54
C PRO A 31 23.75 -22.96 -6.73
N GLU A 32 23.93 -24.28 -6.82
CA GLU A 32 23.07 -25.27 -6.16
C GLU A 32 22.99 -25.06 -4.64
N LYS A 33 24.08 -24.64 -4.00
CA LYS A 33 24.14 -24.35 -2.56
C LYS A 33 23.22 -23.20 -2.13
N LEU A 34 22.91 -22.28 -3.05
CA LEU A 34 22.00 -21.15 -2.84
C LEU A 34 20.59 -21.44 -3.37
N SER A 35 20.41 -22.55 -4.08
CA SER A 35 19.13 -22.91 -4.68
C SER A 35 18.15 -23.39 -3.62
N ARG A 36 16.92 -22.90 -3.72
CA ARG A 36 15.84 -23.26 -2.80
C ARG A 36 15.49 -24.74 -2.97
N LYS A 37 15.66 -25.54 -1.92
CA LYS A 37 15.38 -26.99 -1.93
C LYS A 37 13.90 -27.33 -2.01
N LYS A 38 13.03 -26.51 -1.41
CA LYS A 38 11.57 -26.68 -1.37
C LYS A 38 10.89 -25.40 -1.80
N LEU A 39 10.08 -25.44 -2.85
CA LEU A 39 9.27 -24.30 -3.28
C LEU A 39 8.27 -23.88 -2.19
N PRO A 40 7.91 -22.59 -2.11
CA PRO A 40 6.83 -22.16 -1.24
C PRO A 40 5.51 -22.83 -1.67
N ASP A 41 4.62 -23.06 -0.72
CA ASP A 41 3.32 -23.70 -0.97
C ASP A 41 2.31 -22.68 -1.50
N ILE A 42 2.62 -22.12 -2.68
CA ILE A 42 1.76 -21.16 -3.38
C ILE A 42 0.77 -21.96 -4.23
N PRO A 43 -0.56 -21.71 -4.11
CA PRO A 43 -1.57 -22.43 -4.87
C PRO A 43 -1.44 -22.15 -6.36
N ASN A 44 -1.55 -23.19 -7.19
CA ASN A 44 -1.57 -23.05 -8.64
C ASN A 44 -3.02 -23.08 -9.18
N LEU A 45 -3.47 -21.93 -9.65
CA LEU A 45 -4.83 -21.66 -10.14
C LEU A 45 -4.74 -21.02 -11.52
N THR A 46 -5.74 -21.28 -12.36
CA THR A 46 -5.92 -20.55 -13.61
C THR A 46 -6.37 -19.11 -13.31
N GLU A 47 -6.10 -18.19 -14.23
CA GLU A 47 -6.51 -16.79 -14.10
C GLU A 47 -8.02 -16.66 -13.84
N ALA A 48 -8.85 -17.43 -14.55
CA ALA A 48 -10.30 -17.44 -14.34
C ALA A 48 -10.72 -17.93 -12.94
N GLU A 49 -10.01 -18.91 -12.37
CA GLU A 49 -10.24 -19.36 -10.99
C GLU A 49 -9.91 -18.23 -9.99
N VAL A 50 -8.77 -17.54 -10.18
CA VAL A 50 -8.34 -16.41 -9.35
C VAL A 50 -9.32 -15.24 -9.43
N VAL A 51 -9.75 -14.87 -10.64
CA VAL A 51 -10.72 -13.77 -10.86
C VAL A 51 -12.04 -14.07 -10.16
N ARG A 52 -12.56 -15.29 -10.29
CA ARG A 52 -13.82 -15.69 -9.62
C ARG A 52 -13.68 -15.63 -8.10
N HIS A 53 -12.57 -16.14 -7.56
CA HIS A 53 -12.29 -16.16 -6.13
C HIS A 53 -12.33 -14.74 -5.54
N TYR A 54 -11.51 -13.83 -6.06
CA TYR A 54 -11.43 -12.47 -5.52
C TYR A 54 -12.67 -11.62 -5.83
N THR A 55 -13.39 -11.89 -6.92
CA THR A 55 -14.70 -11.25 -7.20
C THR A 55 -15.74 -11.63 -6.15
N ARG A 56 -15.80 -12.91 -5.75
CA ARG A 56 -16.73 -13.35 -4.71
C ARG A 56 -16.35 -12.80 -3.34
N LEU A 57 -15.05 -12.80 -3.00
CA LEU A 57 -14.56 -12.19 -1.77
C LEU A 57 -14.89 -10.70 -1.70
N SER A 58 -14.75 -9.95 -2.81
CA SER A 58 -15.07 -8.51 -2.82
C SER A 58 -16.57 -8.26 -2.62
N GLN A 59 -17.45 -9.08 -3.19
CA GLN A 59 -18.90 -9.01 -3.00
C GLN A 59 -19.33 -9.39 -1.57
N MET A 60 -18.51 -10.16 -0.85
CA MET A 60 -18.67 -10.47 0.58
C MET A 60 -17.99 -9.44 1.49
N ASN A 61 -17.47 -8.33 0.95
CA ASN A 61 -16.95 -7.22 1.74
C ASN A 61 -17.92 -6.03 1.75
N TYR A 62 -17.94 -5.27 2.83
CA TYR A 62 -18.70 -4.02 2.91
C TYR A 62 -17.69 -2.87 2.99
N GLY A 63 -17.95 -1.78 2.28
CA GLY A 63 -17.08 -0.62 2.23
C GLY A 63 -17.85 0.66 1.94
N VAL A 64 -17.12 1.78 1.89
CA VAL A 64 -17.68 3.12 1.65
C VAL A 64 -18.41 3.20 0.30
N ASP A 65 -17.94 2.47 -0.70
CA ASP A 65 -18.59 2.41 -2.03
C ASP A 65 -19.93 1.69 -2.01
N THR A 66 -20.14 0.76 -1.07
CA THR A 66 -21.36 -0.06 -1.00
C THR A 66 -22.45 0.55 -0.13
N GLY A 67 -22.11 1.46 0.78
CA GLY A 67 -23.08 2.14 1.62
C GLY A 67 -22.47 2.95 2.76
N PHE A 68 -23.33 3.43 3.66
CA PHE A 68 -22.92 4.26 4.80
C PHE A 68 -22.01 3.48 5.77
N TYR A 69 -20.88 4.09 6.15
CA TYR A 69 -19.80 3.44 6.92
C TYR A 69 -19.33 4.33 8.10
N PRO A 70 -20.12 4.49 9.18
CA PRO A 70 -19.89 5.50 10.23
C PRO A 70 -18.90 5.05 11.31
N LEU A 71 -17.63 4.85 10.92
CA LEU A 71 -16.57 4.61 11.90
C LEU A 71 -15.98 5.93 12.42
N GLY A 72 -16.18 6.19 13.71
CA GLY A 72 -15.56 7.32 14.40
C GLY A 72 -14.02 7.24 14.33
N SER A 73 -13.35 8.41 14.28
CA SER A 73 -11.89 8.55 14.12
C SER A 73 -11.31 8.07 12.78
N CYS A 74 -11.99 7.21 12.03
CA CYS A 74 -11.47 6.65 10.77
C CYS A 74 -11.69 7.55 9.54
N THR A 75 -12.56 8.56 9.64
CA THR A 75 -12.88 9.48 8.52
C THR A 75 -13.20 8.74 7.21
N MET A 76 -14.19 7.84 7.27
CA MET A 76 -14.61 6.99 6.14
C MET A 76 -15.36 7.80 5.06
N LYS A 77 -14.64 8.71 4.41
CA LYS A 77 -15.14 9.59 3.34
C LYS A 77 -15.10 8.87 1.98
N TYR A 78 -15.81 9.43 1.01
CA TYR A 78 -15.71 8.99 -0.38
C TYR A 78 -14.26 9.11 -0.90
N THR A 79 -13.79 8.06 -1.57
CA THR A 79 -12.53 8.06 -2.34
C THR A 79 -12.84 8.33 -3.81
N PRO A 80 -12.53 9.53 -4.35
CA PRO A 80 -12.79 9.87 -5.75
C PRO A 80 -12.11 8.89 -6.71
N LYS A 81 -12.87 8.35 -7.68
CA LYS A 81 -12.36 7.31 -8.60
C LYS A 81 -11.25 7.80 -9.52
N ILE A 82 -11.21 9.11 -9.78
CA ILE A 82 -10.12 9.76 -10.52
C ILE A 82 -8.75 9.62 -9.82
N VAL A 83 -8.71 9.46 -8.50
CA VAL A 83 -7.44 9.30 -7.77
C VAL A 83 -6.77 7.97 -8.12
N GLU A 84 -7.55 6.90 -8.28
CA GLU A 84 -7.02 5.59 -8.71
C GLU A 84 -6.50 5.65 -10.15
N GLU A 85 -7.16 6.40 -11.03
CA GLU A 85 -6.71 6.61 -12.40
C GLU A 85 -5.37 7.35 -12.43
N ILE A 86 -5.25 8.47 -11.70
CA ILE A 86 -4.02 9.27 -11.62
C ILE A 86 -2.87 8.45 -11.01
N ALA A 87 -3.14 7.67 -9.96
CA ALA A 87 -2.13 6.81 -9.33
C ALA A 87 -1.66 5.67 -10.25
N GLY A 88 -2.46 5.31 -11.27
CA GLY A 88 -2.14 4.30 -12.27
C GLY A 88 -1.38 4.82 -13.49
N PHE A 89 -1.09 6.11 -13.59
CA PHE A 89 -0.33 6.69 -14.71
C PHE A 89 1.09 6.12 -14.77
N GLU A 90 1.57 5.79 -15.97
CA GLU A 90 2.92 5.25 -16.15
C GLU A 90 3.99 6.29 -15.77
N GLU A 91 3.67 7.58 -15.93
CA GLU A 91 4.53 8.70 -15.60
C GLU A 91 4.86 8.79 -14.10
N VAL A 92 4.01 8.21 -13.23
CA VAL A 92 4.29 8.12 -11.79
C VAL A 92 4.98 6.81 -11.38
N ASN A 93 5.23 5.91 -12.32
CA ASN A 93 5.96 4.66 -12.07
C ASN A 93 7.48 4.88 -12.17
N MET A 94 8.04 5.45 -11.10
CA MET A 94 9.46 5.84 -11.03
C MET A 94 10.25 5.01 -10.03
N HIS A 95 11.54 4.81 -10.29
CA HIS A 95 12.45 4.24 -9.30
C HIS A 95 12.89 5.35 -8.32
N PRO A 96 12.85 5.13 -7.00
CA PRO A 96 13.16 6.19 -6.01
C PRO A 96 14.61 6.71 -6.06
N TYR A 97 15.53 5.96 -6.69
CA TYR A 97 16.93 6.36 -6.89
C TYR A 97 17.29 6.68 -8.35
N GLN A 98 16.30 6.91 -9.23
CA GLN A 98 16.61 7.41 -10.56
C GLN A 98 17.07 8.87 -10.50
N ASP A 99 17.77 9.33 -11.54
CA ASP A 99 18.32 10.68 -11.59
C ASP A 99 17.23 11.73 -11.39
N GLU A 100 17.46 12.69 -10.49
CA GLU A 100 16.47 13.70 -10.10
C GLU A 100 15.96 14.54 -11.29
N SER A 101 16.79 14.73 -12.33
CA SER A 101 16.39 15.45 -13.54
C SER A 101 15.26 14.74 -14.31
N THR A 102 15.05 13.44 -14.06
CA THR A 102 14.03 12.62 -14.71
C THR A 102 12.73 12.49 -13.90
N VAL A 103 12.67 13.02 -12.67
CA VAL A 103 11.51 12.92 -11.76
C VAL A 103 10.96 14.27 -11.27
N GLN A 104 11.31 15.36 -11.96
CA GLN A 104 10.91 16.71 -11.53
C GLN A 104 9.40 16.89 -11.39
N GLY A 105 8.59 16.18 -12.20
CA GLY A 105 7.12 16.19 -12.05
C GLY A 105 6.66 15.68 -10.68
N SER A 106 7.23 14.56 -10.23
CA SER A 106 6.91 13.93 -8.95
C SER A 106 7.42 14.74 -7.76
N LEU A 107 8.64 15.29 -7.88
CA LEU A 107 9.19 16.19 -6.86
C LEU A 107 8.35 17.46 -6.73
N LYS A 108 7.84 17.99 -7.84
CA LYS A 108 6.90 19.12 -7.81
C LYS A 108 5.60 18.76 -7.08
N ILE A 109 5.00 17.59 -7.37
CA ILE A 109 3.79 17.11 -6.67
C ILE A 109 4.03 17.02 -5.16
N MET A 110 5.16 16.45 -4.74
CA MET A 110 5.54 16.34 -3.34
C MET A 110 5.68 17.72 -2.69
N TYR A 111 6.40 18.63 -3.34
CA TYR A 111 6.61 19.99 -2.85
C TYR A 111 5.29 20.76 -2.71
N GLU A 112 4.44 20.76 -3.74
CA GLU A 112 3.15 21.45 -3.70
C GLU A 112 2.23 20.87 -2.61
N LEU A 113 2.27 19.56 -2.39
CA LEU A 113 1.55 18.93 -1.28
C LEU A 113 2.08 19.39 0.08
N GLN A 114 3.40 19.49 0.26
CA GLN A 114 3.99 20.00 1.50
C GLN A 114 3.54 21.44 1.77
N GLU A 115 3.57 22.32 0.77
CA GLU A 115 3.13 23.72 0.91
C GLU A 115 1.64 23.82 1.27
N MET A 116 0.77 23.05 0.60
CA MET A 116 -0.65 22.99 0.96
C MET A 116 -0.87 22.50 2.40
N LEU A 117 -0.13 21.50 2.84
CA LEU A 117 -0.24 20.97 4.21
C LEU A 117 0.32 21.95 5.26
N LYS A 118 1.39 22.70 4.93
CA LYS A 118 1.92 23.78 5.78
C LYS A 118 0.87 24.85 6.02
N GLU A 119 0.21 25.30 4.94
CA GLU A 119 -0.85 26.31 5.02
C GLU A 119 -2.05 25.82 5.85
N ILE A 120 -2.52 24.59 5.60
CA ILE A 120 -3.64 23.99 6.35
C ILE A 120 -3.28 23.75 7.82
N GLY A 121 -2.07 23.26 8.09
CA GLY A 121 -1.60 22.87 9.41
C GLY A 121 -1.09 24.04 10.27
N GLY A 122 -0.80 25.19 9.66
CA GLY A 122 -0.22 26.35 10.35
C GLY A 122 1.18 26.08 10.88
N VAL A 123 2.00 25.32 10.15
CA VAL A 123 3.38 24.95 10.52
C VAL A 123 4.38 25.44 9.50
N ASP A 124 5.64 25.62 9.93
CA ASP A 124 6.70 26.12 9.06
C ASP A 124 7.14 25.09 8.01
N GLU A 125 7.12 23.79 8.35
CA GLU A 125 7.58 22.71 7.46
C GLU A 125 6.83 21.40 7.67
N VAL A 126 6.76 20.58 6.62
CA VAL A 126 6.10 19.25 6.60
C VAL A 126 7.02 18.22 5.96
N THR A 127 7.07 17.01 6.53
CA THR A 127 7.71 15.83 5.89
C THR A 127 6.66 14.85 5.37
N LEU A 128 6.88 14.30 4.18
CA LEU A 128 6.04 13.26 3.56
C LEU A 128 6.58 11.83 3.76
N GLN A 129 7.65 11.67 4.54
CA GLN A 129 8.32 10.38 4.74
C GLN A 129 7.52 9.37 5.61
N PRO A 130 6.82 9.77 6.68
CA PRO A 130 6.10 8.81 7.53
C PRO A 130 4.92 8.15 6.81
N ALA A 131 4.87 6.81 6.82
CA ALA A 131 3.87 6.03 6.07
C ALA A 131 2.47 5.94 6.73
N ALA A 132 2.31 6.41 7.97
CA ALA A 132 1.05 6.36 8.71
C ALA A 132 1.07 7.36 9.89
N GLY A 133 -0.09 7.62 10.50
CA GLY A 133 -0.23 8.53 11.65
C GLY A 133 0.69 8.16 12.83
N ALA A 134 0.65 6.91 13.29
CA ALA A 134 1.51 6.44 14.38
C ALA A 134 3.02 6.53 14.05
N HIS A 135 3.38 6.38 12.77
CA HIS A 135 4.75 6.61 12.33
C HIS A 135 5.11 8.10 12.40
N GLY A 136 4.19 8.99 12.01
CA GLY A 136 4.35 10.43 12.16
C GLY A 136 4.49 10.88 13.62
N GLU A 137 3.72 10.30 14.54
CA GLU A 137 3.86 10.54 15.98
C GLU A 137 5.25 10.15 16.47
N PHE A 138 5.74 8.97 16.08
CA PHE A 138 7.09 8.52 16.43
C PHE A 138 8.16 9.46 15.86
N THR A 139 8.04 9.88 14.60
CA THR A 139 8.93 10.88 13.99
C THR A 139 8.90 12.20 14.77
N GLY A 140 7.72 12.68 15.18
CA GLY A 140 7.58 13.89 15.99
C GLY A 140 8.29 13.79 17.34
N LEU A 141 8.17 12.65 18.02
CA LEU A 141 8.88 12.40 19.29
C LEU A 141 10.41 12.39 19.09
N LEU A 142 10.90 11.80 18.00
CA LEU A 142 12.33 11.82 17.67
C LEU A 142 12.84 13.24 17.36
N ILE A 143 12.06 14.05 16.65
CA ILE A 143 12.38 15.46 16.39
C ILE A 143 12.45 16.24 17.71
N ALA A 144 11.47 16.06 18.60
CA ALA A 144 11.46 16.71 19.91
C ALA A 144 12.67 16.28 20.77
N GLY A 145 13.01 14.99 20.76
CA GLY A 145 14.21 14.47 21.43
C GLY A 145 15.49 15.10 20.88
N ALA A 146 15.67 15.11 19.56
CA ALA A 146 16.83 15.73 18.90
C ALA A 146 16.94 17.24 19.19
N TYR A 147 15.79 17.93 19.27
CA TYR A 147 15.75 19.34 19.67
C TYR A 147 16.28 19.56 21.09
N HIS A 148 15.85 18.77 22.07
CA HIS A 148 16.35 18.87 23.45
C HIS A 148 17.84 18.51 23.54
N GLU A 149 18.27 17.44 22.85
CA GLU A 149 19.68 17.06 22.77
C GLU A 149 20.56 18.18 22.20
N SER A 150 20.10 18.85 21.14
CA SER A 150 20.83 19.98 20.53
C SER A 150 21.06 21.15 21.48
N ARG A 151 20.26 21.25 22.55
CA ARG A 151 20.34 22.27 23.60
C ARG A 151 21.02 21.77 24.88
N ASN A 152 21.55 20.55 24.87
CA ASN A 152 22.07 19.85 26.06
C ASN A 152 21.02 19.65 27.17
N GLU A 153 19.75 19.60 26.81
CA GLU A 153 18.65 19.26 27.73
C GLU A 153 18.44 17.74 27.72
N LYS A 154 18.49 17.09 28.89
CA LYS A 154 18.20 15.65 29.02
C LYS A 154 16.73 15.46 29.42
N ARG A 155 15.84 15.22 28.46
CA ARG A 155 14.41 14.96 28.66
C ARG A 155 13.90 13.92 27.69
#